data_AF-A0A2R2MPG8-F1
#
_entry.id   AF-A0A2R2MPG8-F1
#
_cell.length_a   1.000
_cell.length_b   1.000
_cell.length_c   1.000
_cell.angle_alpha   90.00
_cell.angle_beta   90.00
_cell.angle_gamma   90.00
#
_symmetry.space_group_name_H-M   'P 1'
#
loop_
_entity.id
_entity.type
_entity.pdbx_description
1 polymer ?
#
loop_
_entity_poly.entity_id
_entity_poly.type
_entity_poly.pdbx_seq_one_letter_code
_entity_poly.pdbx_strand_id
1 'polypeptide(L)'
;MASLVNARMFVCRARLLCSAYTAPVRMMSSTSSGEWGSGAGKGGGSGGSIREAGGTFGKMEAAREEEYFRRKNAEQLAEIKKIHEDQISYHEEVIKHHQDIIKRHKKLQKDLDHLESDSDSDDDKKK
;
A
#
# COMPACT_ATOMS: atom_id res chain seq x y z
N MET A 1 -14.49 41.00 -21.50
CA MET A 1 -14.46 39.53 -21.43
C MET A 1 -13.22 39.04 -22.18
N ALA A 2 -12.05 39.08 -21.54
CA ALA A 2 -10.80 38.55 -22.10
C ALA A 2 -10.35 37.40 -21.18
N SER A 3 -10.46 36.18 -21.70
CA SER A 3 -10.06 34.94 -21.03
C SER A 3 -8.54 34.82 -21.03
N LEU A 4 -7.95 34.88 -19.83
CA LEU A 4 -6.57 34.44 -19.60
C LEU A 4 -6.51 32.91 -19.75
N VAL A 5 -5.99 32.45 -20.87
CA VAL A 5 -5.60 31.05 -21.08
C VAL A 5 -4.18 30.87 -20.54
N ASN A 6 -4.04 30.06 -19.50
CA ASN A 6 -2.78 29.70 -18.87
C ASN A 6 -1.83 29.03 -19.90
N ALA A 7 -0.85 29.78 -20.37
CA ALA A 7 0.27 29.25 -21.14
C ALA A 7 1.39 28.83 -20.17
N ARG A 8 1.36 27.59 -19.71
CA ARG A 8 2.54 26.87 -19.25
C ARG A 8 2.59 25.55 -19.98
N MET A 9 3.81 25.09 -20.24
CA MET A 9 4.16 23.86 -20.94
C MET A 9 4.42 24.02 -22.43
N PHE A 10 5.54 24.66 -22.78
CA PHE A 10 6.31 24.22 -23.93
C PHE A 10 7.81 24.39 -23.67
N VAL A 11 8.53 23.32 -24.01
CA VAL A 11 9.98 23.22 -24.24
C VAL A 11 10.91 23.12 -23.02
N CYS A 12 11.36 21.89 -22.75
CA CYS A 12 12.79 21.55 -22.87
C CYS A 12 13.00 20.02 -22.77
N ARG A 13 12.74 19.34 -23.89
CA ARG A 13 13.36 18.04 -24.20
C ARG A 13 14.80 18.34 -24.65
N ALA A 14 15.78 18.11 -23.78
CA ALA A 14 17.18 18.05 -24.18
C ALA A 14 17.81 16.79 -23.58
N ARG A 15 18.12 15.85 -24.47
CA ARG A 15 19.02 14.72 -24.21
C ARG A 15 20.38 15.28 -23.79
N LEU A 16 20.91 14.87 -22.65
CA LEU A 16 22.35 14.84 -22.42
C LEU A 16 22.73 13.42 -21.99
N LEU A 17 23.43 12.73 -22.88
CA LEU A 17 24.19 11.52 -22.64
C LEU A 17 25.52 11.93 -21.99
N CYS A 18 25.71 11.66 -20.70
CA CYS A 18 26.98 11.55 -19.96
C CYS A 18 26.57 11.33 -18.48
N SER A 19 26.98 10.33 -17.72
CA SER A 19 28.27 9.68 -17.56
C SER A 19 28.01 8.32 -16.90
N ALA A 20 28.82 7.31 -17.23
CA ALA A 20 28.82 6.02 -16.57
C ALA A 20 29.23 6.19 -15.09
N TYR A 21 28.25 6.31 -14.20
CA TYR A 21 28.46 6.08 -12.77
C TYR A 21 28.30 4.58 -12.51
N THR A 22 29.30 3.80 -12.87
CA THR A 22 29.48 2.47 -12.28
C THR A 22 29.88 2.69 -10.82
N ALA A 23 28.90 2.74 -9.92
CA ALA A 23 29.17 2.69 -8.49
C ALA A 23 29.82 1.34 -8.16
N PRO A 24 30.91 1.29 -7.36
CA PRO A 24 31.40 0.02 -6.87
C PRO A 24 30.35 -0.59 -5.94
N VAL A 25 29.79 -1.73 -6.35
CA VAL A 25 28.96 -2.58 -5.50
C VAL A 25 29.84 -3.04 -4.35
N ARG A 26 29.63 -2.48 -3.16
CA ARG A 26 30.28 -2.96 -1.93
C ARG A 26 29.75 -4.35 -1.63
N MET A 27 30.53 -5.37 -1.97
CA MET A 27 30.26 -6.75 -1.56
C MET A 27 30.29 -6.82 -0.03
N MET A 28 29.14 -7.07 0.60
CA MET A 28 29.09 -7.33 2.05
C MET A 28 29.53 -8.77 2.31
N SER A 29 30.67 -8.91 2.99
CA SER A 29 31.20 -10.20 3.46
C SER A 29 30.27 -10.80 4.51
N SER A 30 29.80 -12.03 4.27
CA SER A 30 28.85 -12.78 5.09
C SER A 30 29.49 -13.52 6.27
N THR A 31 30.46 -12.90 6.94
CA THR A 31 31.16 -13.54 8.07
C THR A 31 31.27 -12.59 9.25
N SER A 32 30.20 -12.47 10.02
CA SER A 32 30.28 -12.55 11.48
C SER A 32 28.87 -12.52 12.04
N SER A 33 28.50 -13.63 12.69
CA SER A 33 27.47 -13.66 13.71
C SER A 33 27.87 -12.68 14.82
N GLY A 34 27.51 -11.40 14.65
CA GLY A 34 27.75 -10.35 15.64
C GLY A 34 27.07 -10.71 16.96
N GLU A 35 27.85 -10.56 18.04
CA GLU A 35 27.41 -10.77 19.42
C GLU A 35 26.15 -9.94 19.70
N TRP A 36 25.12 -10.58 20.27
CA TRP A 36 23.87 -9.88 20.64
C TRP A 36 24.22 -8.72 21.58
N GLY A 37 23.85 -7.50 21.20
CA GLY A 37 24.20 -6.26 21.91
C GLY A 37 25.30 -5.42 21.27
N SER A 38 26.06 -5.96 20.31
CA SER A 38 26.94 -5.14 19.46
C SER A 38 26.10 -4.46 18.40
N GLY A 39 25.71 -3.20 18.64
CA GLY A 39 24.94 -2.36 17.72
C GLY A 39 25.69 -2.01 16.43
N ALA A 40 26.33 -2.96 15.75
CA ALA A 40 27.10 -2.71 14.52
C ALA A 40 26.60 -3.47 13.29
N GLY A 41 25.67 -4.43 13.44
CA GLY A 41 25.35 -5.35 12.33
C GLY A 41 23.87 -5.64 12.03
N LYS A 42 22.94 -5.33 12.94
CA LYS A 42 21.51 -5.71 12.80
C LYS A 42 20.55 -4.54 12.59
N GLY A 43 21.05 -3.35 12.31
CA GLY A 43 20.24 -2.17 11.96
C GLY A 43 20.08 -1.11 13.06
N GLY A 44 20.69 -1.30 14.23
CA GLY A 44 20.91 -0.21 15.20
C GLY A 44 22.38 0.19 15.13
N GLY A 45 22.68 1.48 14.95
CA GLY A 45 24.05 2.00 15.03
C GLY A 45 24.64 1.84 16.42
N SER A 46 25.97 1.91 16.55
CA SER A 46 26.69 1.66 17.80
C SER A 46 26.13 2.60 18.86
N GLY A 47 25.35 2.05 19.81
CA GLY A 47 24.48 2.83 20.70
C GLY A 47 25.24 3.60 21.80
N GLY A 48 26.16 4.47 21.38
CA GLY A 48 27.04 5.27 22.23
C GLY A 48 28.11 4.45 22.94
N SER A 49 29.15 5.14 23.41
CA SER A 49 30.23 4.58 24.23
C SER A 49 29.73 3.90 25.51
N ILE A 50 28.51 4.21 25.97
CA ILE A 50 27.89 3.65 27.17
C ILE A 50 27.51 2.17 26.97
N ARG A 51 26.96 1.81 25.81
CA ARG A 51 26.59 0.40 25.52
C ARG A 51 27.81 -0.46 25.18
N GLU A 52 28.82 0.15 24.54
CA GLU A 52 30.08 -0.52 24.21
C GLU A 52 30.98 -0.72 25.44
N ALA A 53 31.04 0.25 26.35
CA ALA A 53 31.80 0.16 27.60
C ALA A 53 31.04 -0.52 28.76
N GLY A 54 29.72 -0.68 28.64
CA GLY A 54 28.80 -1.11 29.70
C GLY A 54 28.89 -2.58 30.16
N GLY A 55 29.90 -3.34 29.73
CA GLY A 55 30.14 -4.71 30.22
C GLY A 55 28.90 -5.60 30.28
N THR A 56 28.68 -6.29 31.40
CA THR A 56 27.52 -7.18 31.61
C THR A 56 26.19 -6.43 31.71
N PHE A 57 26.19 -5.21 32.26
CA PHE A 57 24.99 -4.38 32.42
C PHE A 57 24.48 -3.84 31.08
N GLY A 58 25.38 -3.43 30.18
CA GLY A 58 25.04 -3.00 28.82
C GLY A 58 24.45 -4.12 27.98
N LYS A 59 24.90 -5.37 28.16
CA LYS A 59 24.30 -6.55 27.52
C LYS A 59 22.87 -6.83 28.03
N MET A 60 22.64 -6.69 29.34
CA MET A 60 21.30 -6.85 29.93
C MET A 60 20.34 -5.75 29.48
N GLU A 61 20.80 -4.50 29.43
CA GLU A 61 20.03 -3.36 28.93
C GLU A 61 19.68 -3.51 27.45
N ALA A 62 20.64 -3.91 26.60
CA ALA A 62 20.41 -4.17 25.19
C ALA A 62 19.38 -5.29 24.97
N ALA A 63 19.43 -6.37 25.75
CA ALA A 63 18.45 -7.46 25.66
C ALA A 63 17.02 -6.98 26.01
N ARG A 64 16.88 -6.18 27.06
CA ARG A 64 15.58 -5.63 27.49
C ARG A 64 15.00 -4.65 26.49
N GLU A 65 15.84 -3.79 25.92
CA GLU A 65 15.43 -2.89 24.85
C GLU A 65 15.00 -3.67 23.60
N GLU A 66 15.75 -4.69 23.21
CA GLU A 66 15.40 -5.51 22.06
C GLU A 66 14.05 -6.23 22.27
N GLU A 67 13.78 -6.74 23.47
CA GLU A 67 12.47 -7.31 23.82
C GLU A 67 11.35 -6.27 23.69
N TYR A 68 11.57 -5.05 24.19
CA TYR A 68 10.62 -3.96 24.08
C TYR A 68 10.31 -3.61 22.61
N PHE A 69 11.33 -3.46 21.77
CA PHE A 69 11.16 -3.18 20.34
C PHE A 69 10.48 -4.34 19.61
N ARG A 70 10.84 -5.59 19.92
CA ARG A 70 10.17 -6.76 19.34
C ARG A 70 8.68 -6.76 19.68
N ARG A 71 8.32 -6.50 20.94
CA ARG A 71 6.93 -6.41 21.35
C ARG A 71 6.21 -5.26 20.65
N LYS A 72 6.82 -4.07 20.57
CA LYS A 72 6.22 -2.93 19.88
C LYS A 72 6.04 -3.14 18.38
N ASN A 73 7.01 -3.74 17.72
CA ASN A 73 6.88 -4.10 16.31
C ASN A 73 5.79 -5.14 16.08
N ALA A 74 5.67 -6.13 16.98
CA ALA A 74 4.59 -7.12 16.92
C ALA A 74 3.21 -6.50 17.15
N GLU A 75 3.09 -5.57 18.12
CA GLU A 75 1.86 -4.80 18.38
C GLU A 75 1.44 -4.01 17.13
N GLN A 76 2.36 -3.26 16.52
CA GLN A 76 2.09 -2.47 15.30
C GLN A 76 1.67 -3.37 14.12
N LEU A 77 2.37 -4.49 13.92
CA LEU A 77 2.02 -5.44 12.85
C LEU A 77 0.64 -6.06 13.09
N ALA A 78 0.27 -6.35 14.34
CA ALA A 78 -1.05 -6.86 14.67
C ALA A 78 -2.15 -5.82 14.41
N GLU A 79 -1.90 -4.55 14.74
CA GLU A 79 -2.83 -3.45 14.47
C GLU A 79 -3.07 -3.24 12.97
N ILE A 80 -2.00 -3.23 12.16
CA ILE A 80 -2.10 -3.12 10.70
C ILE A 80 -2.90 -4.29 10.11
N LYS A 81 -2.66 -5.51 10.60
CA LYS A 81 -3.43 -6.69 10.16
C LYS A 81 -4.92 -6.56 10.47
N LYS A 82 -5.27 -6.15 11.69
CA LYS A 82 -6.67 -5.94 12.08
C LYS A 82 -7.36 -4.89 11.20
N ILE A 83 -6.71 -3.75 10.97
CA ILE A 83 -7.26 -2.71 10.09
C ILE A 83 -7.50 -3.26 8.68
N HIS A 84 -6.59 -4.07 8.15
CA HIS A 84 -6.79 -4.68 6.84
C HIS A 84 -7.92 -5.72 6.83
N GLU A 85 -8.06 -6.53 7.87
CA GLU A 85 -9.17 -7.47 8.03
C GLU A 85 -10.52 -6.74 8.08
N ASP A 86 -10.59 -5.64 8.84
CA ASP A 86 -11.78 -4.78 8.92
C ASP A 86 -12.09 -4.14 7.56
N GLN A 87 -11.09 -3.65 6.84
CA GLN A 87 -11.26 -3.09 5.50
C GLN A 87 -11.76 -4.12 4.48
N ILE A 88 -11.23 -5.35 4.53
CA ILE A 88 -11.67 -6.44 3.66
C ILE A 88 -13.15 -6.74 3.90
N SER A 89 -13.55 -6.93 5.16
CA SER A 89 -14.96 -7.23 5.49
C SER A 89 -15.90 -6.11 5.06
N TYR A 90 -15.53 -4.85 5.30
CA TYR A 90 -16.29 -3.69 4.82
C TYR A 90 -16.45 -3.69 3.29
N HIS A 91 -15.35 -3.90 2.55
CA HIS A 91 -15.41 -3.93 1.10
C HIS A 91 -16.23 -5.12 0.56
N GLU A 92 -16.18 -6.28 1.22
CA GLU A 92 -17.04 -7.41 0.89
C GLU A 92 -18.53 -7.09 1.04
N GLU A 93 -18.93 -6.41 2.11
CA GLU A 93 -20.31 -5.96 2.32
C GLU A 93 -20.75 -4.95 1.26
N VAL A 94 -19.90 -3.98 0.94
CA VAL A 94 -20.15 -2.98 -0.10
C VAL A 94 -20.30 -3.64 -1.47
N ILE A 95 -19.47 -4.62 -1.79
CA ILE A 95 -19.57 -5.39 -3.05
C ILE A 95 -20.92 -6.12 -3.11
N LYS A 96 -21.33 -6.81 -2.03
CA LYS A 96 -22.63 -7.51 -1.98
C LYS A 96 -23.79 -6.54 -2.20
N HIS A 97 -23.77 -5.41 -1.52
CA HIS A 97 -24.79 -4.38 -1.69
C HIS A 97 -24.85 -3.85 -3.13
N HIS A 98 -23.71 -3.55 -3.74
CA HIS A 98 -23.66 -3.14 -5.15
C HIS A 98 -24.16 -4.23 -6.10
N GLN A 99 -23.84 -5.50 -5.85
CA GLN A 99 -24.37 -6.62 -6.62
C GLN A 99 -25.89 -6.69 -6.55
N ASP A 100 -26.50 -6.48 -5.40
CA ASP A 100 -27.95 -6.51 -5.24
C ASP A 100 -28.65 -5.33 -5.93
N ILE A 101 -28.03 -4.15 -5.92
CA ILE A 101 -28.49 -3.00 -6.71
C ILE A 101 -28.43 -3.32 -8.21
N ILE A 102 -27.31 -3.87 -8.69
CA ILE A 102 -27.14 -4.27 -10.09
C ILE A 102 -28.20 -5.30 -10.49
N LYS A 103 -28.48 -6.30 -9.64
CA LYS A 103 -29.55 -7.29 -9.89
C LYS A 103 -30.91 -6.63 -10.04
N ARG A 104 -31.24 -5.68 -9.15
CA ARG A 104 -32.50 -4.92 -9.22
C ARG A 104 -32.60 -4.12 -10.51
N HIS A 105 -31.56 -3.39 -10.89
CA HIS A 105 -31.56 -2.65 -12.16
C HIS A 105 -31.66 -3.56 -13.39
N LYS A 106 -30.97 -4.70 -13.39
CA LYS A 106 -31.09 -5.70 -14.47
C LYS A 106 -32.50 -6.28 -14.58
N LYS A 107 -33.20 -6.46 -13.46
CA LYS A 107 -34.59 -6.89 -13.48
C LYS A 107 -35.49 -5.81 -14.09
N LEU A 108 -35.35 -4.56 -13.64
CA LEU A 108 -36.09 -3.43 -14.19
C LEU A 108 -35.86 -3.24 -15.69
N GLN A 109 -34.64 -3.44 -16.18
CA GLN A 109 -34.35 -3.42 -17.62
C GLN A 109 -35.16 -4.48 -18.38
N LYS A 110 -35.15 -5.74 -17.89
CA LYS A 110 -35.94 -6.81 -18.53
C LYS A 110 -37.44 -6.55 -18.50
N ASP A 111 -37.95 -6.01 -17.40
CA ASP A 111 -39.38 -5.68 -17.25
C ASP A 111 -39.77 -4.57 -18.23
N LEU A 112 -38.88 -3.58 -18.48
CA LEU A 112 -39.07 -2.54 -19.49
C LEU A 112 -39.01 -3.11 -20.92
N ASP A 113 -38.02 -3.95 -21.22
CA ASP A 113 -37.86 -4.58 -22.54
C ASP A 113 -39.11 -5.41 -22.93
N HIS A 114 -39.75 -6.09 -21.96
CA HIS A 114 -40.98 -6.83 -22.21
C HIS A 114 -42.16 -5.90 -22.54
N LEU A 115 -42.31 -4.80 -21.81
CA LEU A 115 -43.39 -3.82 -22.05
C LEU A 115 -43.26 -3.16 -23.43
N GLU A 116 -42.04 -2.91 -23.88
CA GLU A 116 -41.76 -2.37 -25.23
C GLU A 116 -42.23 -3.35 -26.33
N SER A 117 -42.00 -4.65 -26.15
CA SER A 117 -42.44 -5.66 -27.12
C SER A 117 -43.96 -5.82 -27.22
N ASP A 118 -44.71 -5.57 -26.14
CA ASP A 118 -46.18 -5.64 -26.15
C ASP A 118 -46.81 -4.44 -26.87
N SER A 119 -46.18 -3.25 -26.82
CA SER A 119 -46.70 -2.04 -27.47
C SER A 119 -46.59 -2.03 -29.00
N ASP A 120 -45.63 -2.76 -29.58
CA ASP A 120 -45.43 -2.80 -31.04
C ASP A 120 -46.45 -3.71 -31.76
N SER A 121 -47.16 -4.57 -31.04
CA SER A 121 -48.12 -5.52 -31.63
C SER A 121 -49.50 -4.95 -31.98
N ASP A 122 -49.82 -3.70 -31.58
CA ASP A 122 -51.16 -3.13 -31.78
C ASP A 122 -51.35 -2.37 -33.10
N ASP A 123 -50.28 -2.06 -33.84
CA ASP A 123 -50.37 -1.24 -35.06
C ASP A 123 -50.82 -2.01 -36.32
N ASP A 124 -50.83 -3.35 -36.32
CA ASP A 124 -51.14 -4.15 -37.52
C ASP A 124 -52.64 -4.46 -37.72
N LYS A 125 -53.55 -4.10 -36.80
CA LYS A 125 -55.00 -4.44 -36.91
C LYS A 125 -55.89 -3.42 -37.64
N LYS A 126 -55.33 -2.37 -38.25
CA LYS A 126 -56.13 -1.27 -38.84
C LYS A 126 -56.14 -1.18 -40.38
N LYS A 127 -55.85 -2.28 -41.10
CA LYS A 127 -55.95 -2.31 -42.56
C LYS A 127 -57.01 -3.29 -43.07
#